data_AF-A0A1V5JTH8-F1
#
_entry.id   AF-A0A1V5JTH8-F1
#
_cell.length_a   1.000
_cell.length_b   1.000
_cell.length_c   1.000
_cell.angle_alpha   90.00
_cell.angle_beta   90.00
_cell.angle_gamma   90.00
#
_symmetry.space_group_name_H-M   'P 1'
#
loop_
_entity.id
_entity.type
_entity.pdbx_description
1 polymer ?
#
loop_
_entity_poly.entity_id
_entity_poly.type
_entity_poly.pdbx_seq_one_letter_code
_entity_poly.pdbx_strand_id
1 'polypeptide(L)'
;MTTLLTALEVANQEFRRELRGYHRGDVDDFLDRVAETLQQYAELVQEHERRWRASEDELREYATQKEALQRALLLAEQTSREIGEKAEREREALVAEAREQAEKILAEAREEAQGAVVRLRQGEEDAARQLERLVCLRRQAVAETRELLSKLGMVLDAQEKIARSSEAAWAVSPGACPDPAKPS
;
A
#
# COMPACT_ATOMS: atom_id res chain seq x y z
N MET A 1 -71.80 45.62 13.20
CA MET A 1 -70.95 45.05 14.26
C MET A 1 -71.88 44.52 15.32
N THR A 2 -72.16 43.22 15.31
CA THR A 2 -73.00 42.57 16.30
C THR A 2 -72.19 42.45 17.58
N THR A 3 -72.60 43.17 18.63
CA THR A 3 -71.98 43.07 19.95
C THR A 3 -72.35 41.72 20.54
N LEU A 4 -71.34 40.86 20.73
CA LEU A 4 -71.49 39.58 21.42
C LEU A 4 -71.81 39.86 22.89
N LEU A 5 -72.85 39.19 23.40
CA LEU A 5 -73.31 39.30 24.78
C LEU A 5 -72.65 38.23 25.63
N THR A 6 -72.23 38.60 26.83
CA THR A 6 -71.75 37.65 27.84
C THR A 6 -72.91 37.04 28.62
N ALA A 7 -72.71 35.86 29.21
CA ALA A 7 -73.71 35.22 30.08
C ALA A 7 -74.21 36.17 31.19
N LEU A 8 -73.30 36.96 31.77
CA LEU A 8 -73.59 37.95 32.80
C LEU A 8 -74.44 39.12 32.28
N GLU A 9 -74.21 39.58 31.06
CA GLU A 9 -75.00 40.64 30.42
C GLU A 9 -76.41 40.16 30.08
N VAL A 10 -76.57 38.89 29.65
CA VAL A 10 -77.88 38.29 29.37
C VAL A 10 -78.67 38.07 30.66
N ALA A 11 -78.03 37.62 31.74
CA ALA A 11 -78.69 37.40 33.04
C ALA A 11 -79.14 38.70 33.72
N ASN A 12 -78.42 39.81 33.51
CA ASN A 12 -78.77 41.12 34.09
C ASN A 12 -79.61 42.01 33.15
N GLN A 13 -80.10 41.47 32.04
CA GLN A 13 -80.83 42.26 31.05
C GLN A 13 -82.23 42.64 31.55
N GLU A 14 -82.50 43.93 31.69
CA GLU A 14 -83.83 44.44 32.02
C GLU A 14 -84.64 44.81 30.77
N PHE A 15 -85.92 44.44 30.75
CA PHE A 15 -86.87 44.79 29.68
C PHE A 15 -87.92 45.81 30.15
N ARG A 16 -88.30 46.74 29.25
CA ARG A 16 -89.37 47.72 29.50
C ARG A 16 -90.74 47.04 29.56
N ARG A 17 -91.65 47.58 30.37
CA ARG A 17 -93.03 47.10 30.51
C ARG A 17 -93.98 47.87 29.61
N GLU A 18 -94.77 47.15 28.80
CA GLU A 18 -95.83 47.69 27.95
C GLU A 18 -97.15 46.92 28.18
N LEU A 19 -98.29 47.53 27.81
CA LEU A 19 -99.65 47.04 28.12
C LEU A 19 -99.98 45.65 27.52
N ARG A 20 -99.18 45.20 26.55
CA ARG A 20 -99.18 43.86 25.95
C ARG A 20 -97.73 43.41 25.81
N GLY A 21 -97.40 42.19 26.25
CA GLY A 21 -96.04 41.67 26.20
C GLY A 21 -95.95 40.22 26.67
N TYR A 22 -94.75 39.65 26.58
CA TYR A 22 -94.47 38.30 27.07
C TYR A 22 -94.58 38.22 28.60
N HIS A 23 -94.91 37.03 29.10
CA HIS A 23 -94.97 36.78 30.54
C HIS A 23 -93.55 36.86 31.14
N ARG A 24 -93.41 37.63 32.22
CA ARG A 24 -92.07 37.95 32.78
C ARG A 24 -91.33 36.71 33.29
N GLY A 25 -92.03 35.82 33.99
CA GLY A 25 -91.42 34.58 34.51
C GLY A 25 -90.86 33.69 33.40
N ASP A 26 -91.60 33.53 32.31
CA ASP A 26 -91.20 32.68 31.19
C ASP A 26 -89.99 33.26 30.44
N VAL A 27 -89.88 34.59 30.37
CA VAL A 27 -88.73 35.29 29.80
C VAL A 27 -87.51 35.18 30.71
N ASP A 28 -87.68 35.38 32.02
CA ASP A 28 -86.60 35.25 33.00
C ASP A 28 -86.05 33.79 32.99
N ASP A 29 -86.92 32.77 33.01
CA ASP A 29 -86.54 31.35 32.90
C ASP A 29 -85.84 31.01 31.56
N PHE A 30 -86.15 31.74 30.48
CA PHE A 30 -85.47 31.59 29.20
C PHE A 30 -84.08 32.27 29.22
N LEU A 31 -83.98 33.48 29.78
CA LEU A 31 -82.72 34.20 29.92
C LEU A 31 -81.72 33.42 30.78
N ASP A 32 -82.16 32.80 31.88
CA ASP A 32 -81.31 31.97 32.73
C ASP A 32 -80.72 30.79 31.94
N ARG A 33 -81.55 30.08 31.16
CA ARG A 33 -81.10 28.98 30.29
C ARG A 33 -80.15 29.46 29.19
N VAL A 34 -80.40 30.64 28.62
CA VAL A 34 -79.52 31.24 27.61
C VAL A 34 -78.17 31.63 28.23
N ALA A 35 -78.18 32.25 29.41
CA ALA A 35 -76.96 32.62 30.14
C ALA A 35 -76.12 31.39 30.49
N GLU A 36 -76.75 30.33 31.00
CA GLU A 36 -76.06 29.06 31.33
C GLU A 36 -75.46 28.41 30.07
N THR A 37 -76.21 28.39 28.96
CA THR A 37 -75.73 27.88 27.67
C THR A 37 -74.57 28.71 27.13
N LEU A 38 -74.64 30.05 27.21
CA LEU A 38 -73.56 30.95 26.80
C LEU A 38 -72.29 30.71 27.61
N GLN A 39 -72.42 30.46 28.91
CA GLN A 39 -71.27 30.16 29.77
C GLN A 39 -70.61 28.84 29.41
N GLN A 40 -71.41 27.79 29.18
CA GLN A 40 -70.91 26.49 28.70
C GLN A 40 -70.20 26.61 27.33
N TYR A 41 -70.77 27.38 26.39
CA TYR A 41 -70.12 27.64 25.11
C TYR A 41 -68.80 28.41 25.28
N ALA A 42 -68.73 29.38 26.17
CA ALA A 42 -67.51 30.13 26.43
C ALA A 42 -66.39 29.22 26.99
N GLU A 43 -66.73 28.31 27.91
CA GLU A 43 -65.80 27.31 28.44
C GLU A 43 -65.31 26.34 27.36
N LEU A 44 -66.23 25.81 26.54
CA LEU A 44 -65.89 24.93 25.41
C LEU A 44 -64.98 25.64 24.40
N VAL A 45 -65.25 26.89 24.05
CA VAL A 45 -64.41 27.67 23.14
C VAL A 45 -63.01 27.84 23.72
N GLN A 46 -62.90 28.17 25.01
CA GLN A 46 -61.58 28.27 25.65
C GLN A 46 -60.84 26.92 25.66
N GLU A 47 -61.51 25.82 25.95
CA GLU A 47 -60.90 24.49 25.93
C GLU A 47 -60.43 24.11 24.51
N HIS A 48 -61.29 24.32 23.52
CA HIS A 48 -60.96 24.06 22.12
C HIS A 48 -59.79 24.92 21.64
N GLU A 49 -59.73 26.19 22.04
CA GLU A 49 -58.63 27.09 21.69
C GLU A 49 -57.32 26.65 22.36
N ARG A 50 -57.34 26.19 23.61
CA ARG A 50 -56.16 25.60 24.27
C ARG A 50 -55.67 24.35 23.53
N ARG A 51 -56.59 23.44 23.19
CA ARG A 51 -56.25 22.21 22.46
C ARG A 51 -55.72 22.52 21.06
N TRP A 52 -56.33 23.48 20.37
CA TRP A 52 -55.89 23.95 19.07
C TRP A 52 -54.45 24.45 19.12
N ARG A 53 -54.13 25.34 20.07
CA ARG A 53 -52.77 25.88 20.24
C ARG A 53 -51.75 24.78 20.55
N ALA A 54 -52.09 23.85 21.45
CA ALA A 54 -51.21 22.73 21.76
C ALA A 54 -50.91 21.86 20.53
N SER A 55 -51.94 21.54 19.73
CA SER A 55 -51.75 20.80 18.48
C SER A 55 -50.97 21.58 17.42
N GLU A 56 -51.15 22.91 17.36
CA GLU A 56 -50.38 23.78 16.46
C GLU A 56 -48.89 23.80 16.84
N ASP A 57 -48.59 23.85 18.13
CA ASP A 57 -47.21 23.81 18.64
C ASP A 57 -46.56 22.44 18.35
N GLU A 58 -47.25 21.33 18.58
CA GLU A 58 -46.77 19.99 18.19
C GLU A 58 -46.50 19.91 16.68
N LEU A 59 -47.39 20.42 15.84
CA LEU A 59 -47.21 20.46 14.39
C LEU A 59 -45.96 21.25 13.98
N ARG A 60 -45.69 22.37 14.66
CA ARG A 60 -44.48 23.16 14.44
C ARG A 60 -43.23 22.38 14.84
N GLU A 61 -43.24 21.70 15.98
CA GLU A 61 -42.13 20.83 16.38
C GLU A 61 -41.89 19.72 15.36
N TYR A 62 -42.94 19.02 14.91
CA TYR A 62 -42.82 18.00 13.87
C TYR A 62 -42.25 18.56 12.56
N ALA A 63 -42.65 19.77 12.16
CA ALA A 63 -42.09 20.42 10.99
C ALA A 63 -40.58 20.68 11.15
N THR A 64 -40.14 21.21 12.30
CA THR A 64 -38.71 21.43 12.57
C THR A 64 -37.91 20.13 12.62
N GLN A 65 -38.45 19.08 13.24
CA GLN A 65 -37.82 17.76 13.29
C GLN A 65 -37.70 17.15 11.89
N LYS A 66 -38.73 17.27 11.06
CA LYS A 66 -38.71 16.82 9.66
C LYS A 66 -37.62 17.54 8.87
N GLU A 67 -37.48 18.86 9.01
CA GLU A 67 -36.42 19.60 8.36
C GLU A 67 -35.03 19.20 8.84
N ALA A 68 -34.86 18.94 10.15
CA ALA A 68 -33.60 18.47 10.70
C ALA A 68 -33.24 17.08 10.16
N LEU A 69 -34.21 16.16 10.08
CA LEU A 69 -34.03 14.83 9.49
C LEU A 69 -33.67 14.91 8.01
N GLN A 70 -34.36 15.74 7.23
CA GLN A 70 -34.03 15.95 5.81
C GLN A 70 -32.61 16.48 5.62
N ARG A 71 -32.20 17.45 6.44
CA ARG A 71 -30.82 17.97 6.45
C ARG A 71 -29.80 16.88 6.82
N ALA A 72 -30.08 16.08 7.84
CA ALA A 72 -29.21 14.99 8.26
C ALA A 72 -29.05 13.92 7.16
N LEU A 73 -30.14 13.57 6.47
CA LEU A 73 -30.10 12.62 5.35
C LEU A 73 -29.27 13.15 4.18
N LEU A 74 -29.46 14.43 3.81
CA LEU A 74 -28.66 15.06 2.77
C LEU A 74 -27.18 15.11 3.14
N LEU A 75 -26.86 15.46 4.38
CA LEU A 75 -25.49 15.47 4.87
C LEU A 75 -24.88 14.06 4.86
N ALA A 76 -25.63 13.05 5.28
CA ALA A 76 -25.18 11.66 5.26
C ALA A 76 -24.91 11.18 3.82
N GLU A 77 -25.76 11.54 2.86
CA GLU A 77 -25.56 11.23 1.44
C GLU A 77 -24.32 11.92 0.88
N GLN A 78 -24.14 13.22 1.16
CA GLN A 78 -22.95 13.98 0.77
C GLN A 78 -21.68 13.38 1.37
N THR A 79 -21.70 13.08 2.67
CA THR A 79 -20.58 12.48 3.39
C THR A 79 -20.24 11.10 2.83
N SER A 80 -21.25 10.29 2.51
CA SER A 80 -21.07 8.97 1.89
C SER A 80 -20.38 9.08 0.53
N ARG A 81 -20.80 10.05 -0.31
CA ARG A 81 -20.13 10.34 -1.59
C ARG A 81 -18.70 10.80 -1.39
N GLU A 82 -18.45 11.72 -0.47
CA GLU A 82 -17.10 12.20 -0.17
C GLU A 82 -16.16 11.09 0.32
N ILE A 83 -16.66 10.19 1.18
CA ILE A 83 -15.92 9.01 1.63
C ILE A 83 -15.60 8.10 0.44
N GLY A 84 -16.59 7.84 -0.43
CA GLY A 84 -16.39 7.05 -1.65
C GLY A 84 -15.33 7.64 -2.57
N GLU A 85 -15.41 8.95 -2.87
CA GLU A 85 -14.43 9.63 -3.70
C GLU A 85 -13.03 9.64 -3.08
N LYS A 86 -12.91 9.86 -1.77
CA LYS A 86 -11.62 9.80 -1.06
C LYS A 86 -11.02 8.40 -1.12
N ALA A 87 -11.83 7.37 -0.84
CA ALA A 87 -11.38 5.99 -0.88
C ALA A 87 -10.89 5.59 -2.28
N GLU A 88 -11.58 6.02 -3.36
CA GLU A 88 -11.12 5.76 -4.72
C GLU A 88 -9.80 6.48 -5.03
N ARG A 89 -9.66 7.75 -4.66
CA ARG A 89 -8.40 8.49 -4.85
C ARG A 89 -7.24 7.86 -4.08
N GLU A 90 -7.46 7.48 -2.82
CA GLU A 90 -6.46 6.80 -2.00
C GLU A 90 -6.10 5.42 -2.58
N ARG A 91 -7.08 4.66 -3.07
CA ARG A 91 -6.85 3.38 -3.73
C ARG A 91 -5.98 3.56 -4.98
N GLU A 92 -6.28 4.54 -5.82
CA GLU A 92 -5.49 4.84 -7.02
C GLU A 92 -4.07 5.27 -6.68
N ALA A 93 -3.90 6.13 -5.67
CA ALA A 93 -2.59 6.55 -5.18
C ALA A 93 -1.77 5.37 -4.66
N LEU A 94 -2.37 4.49 -3.86
CA LEU A 94 -1.70 3.31 -3.32
C LEU A 94 -1.29 2.33 -4.43
N VAL A 95 -2.16 2.11 -5.43
CA VAL A 95 -1.82 1.28 -6.60
C VAL A 95 -0.69 1.91 -7.41
N ALA A 96 -0.68 3.22 -7.59
CA ALA A 96 0.38 3.92 -8.30
C ALA A 96 1.73 3.81 -7.54
N GLU A 97 1.72 4.03 -6.23
CA GLU A 97 2.91 3.89 -5.38
C GLU A 97 3.44 2.45 -5.38
N ALA A 98 2.57 1.45 -5.25
CA ALA A 98 2.96 0.04 -5.30
C ALA A 98 3.58 -0.33 -6.66
N ARG A 99 3.08 0.23 -7.76
CA ARG A 99 3.67 0.04 -9.10
C ARG A 99 5.04 0.69 -9.20
N GLU A 100 5.20 1.92 -8.72
CA GLU A 100 6.50 2.61 -8.71
C GLU A 100 7.53 1.85 -7.88
N GLN A 101 7.15 1.37 -6.69
CA GLN A 101 8.01 0.55 -5.85
C GLN A 101 8.39 -0.77 -6.54
N ALA A 102 7.44 -1.46 -7.17
CA ALA A 102 7.71 -2.67 -7.92
C ALA A 102 8.68 -2.43 -9.09
N GLU A 103 8.52 -1.32 -9.82
CA GLU A 103 9.43 -0.93 -10.90
C GLU A 103 10.84 -0.64 -10.38
N LYS A 104 10.97 0.06 -9.24
CA LYS A 104 12.27 0.30 -8.59
C LYS A 104 12.96 -1.00 -8.20
N ILE A 105 12.24 -1.91 -7.54
CA ILE A 105 12.78 -3.22 -7.15
C ILE A 105 13.24 -4.02 -8.39
N LEU A 106 12.45 -4.00 -9.47
CA LEU A 106 12.83 -4.67 -10.70
C LEU A 106 14.05 -4.02 -11.37
N ALA A 107 14.17 -2.70 -11.32
CA ALA A 107 15.32 -1.99 -11.86
C ALA A 107 16.60 -2.31 -11.07
N GLU A 108 16.54 -2.26 -9.75
CA GLU A 108 17.64 -2.62 -8.84
C GLU A 108 18.07 -4.07 -9.06
N ALA A 109 17.12 -5.02 -9.08
CA ALA A 109 17.42 -6.43 -9.33
C ALA A 109 18.07 -6.66 -10.71
N ARG A 110 17.65 -5.90 -11.74
CA ARG A 110 18.27 -5.97 -13.08
C ARG A 110 19.69 -5.43 -13.07
N GLU A 111 19.93 -4.32 -12.39
CA GLU A 111 21.27 -3.73 -12.27
C GLU A 111 22.21 -4.68 -11.52
N GLU A 112 21.75 -5.25 -10.41
CA GLU A 112 22.51 -6.24 -9.64
C GLU A 112 22.83 -7.49 -10.47
N ALA A 113 21.84 -8.01 -11.21
CA ALA A 113 22.03 -9.16 -12.08
C ALA A 113 23.04 -8.87 -13.20
N GLN A 114 22.95 -7.68 -13.83
CA GLN A 114 23.93 -7.25 -14.83
C GLN A 114 25.33 -7.12 -14.23
N GLY A 115 25.45 -6.51 -13.05
CA GLY A 115 26.71 -6.40 -12.32
C GLY A 115 27.29 -7.76 -11.94
N ALA A 116 26.45 -8.73 -11.57
CA ALA A 116 26.88 -10.11 -11.33
C ALA A 116 27.41 -10.78 -12.60
N VAL A 117 26.72 -10.64 -13.73
CA VAL A 117 27.17 -11.18 -15.03
C VAL A 117 28.52 -10.59 -15.44
N VAL A 118 28.71 -9.27 -15.27
CA VAL A 118 29.99 -8.61 -15.57
C VAL A 118 31.11 -9.16 -14.69
N ARG A 119 30.88 -9.29 -13.38
CA ARG A 119 31.86 -9.86 -12.44
C ARG A 119 32.22 -11.31 -12.78
N LEU A 120 31.23 -12.13 -13.15
CA LEU A 120 31.47 -13.50 -13.58
C LEU A 120 32.34 -13.56 -14.84
N ARG A 121 32.03 -12.75 -15.86
CA ARG A 121 32.84 -12.67 -17.09
C ARG A 121 34.28 -12.23 -16.81
N GLN A 122 34.46 -11.22 -15.97
CA GLN A 122 35.80 -10.78 -15.55
C GLN A 122 36.56 -11.91 -14.83
N GLY A 123 35.88 -12.65 -13.94
CA GLY A 123 36.46 -13.83 -13.28
C GLY A 123 36.85 -14.94 -14.25
N GLU A 124 36.03 -15.22 -15.26
CA GLU A 124 36.33 -16.18 -16.33
C GLU A 124 37.56 -15.74 -17.15
N GLU A 125 37.63 -14.46 -17.53
CA GLU A 125 38.77 -13.90 -18.26
C GLU A 125 40.07 -13.98 -17.44
N ASP A 126 40.01 -13.64 -16.15
CA ASP A 126 41.18 -13.69 -15.28
C ASP A 126 41.64 -15.14 -15.02
N ALA A 127 40.71 -16.07 -14.84
CA ALA A 127 41.01 -17.50 -14.75
C ALA A 127 41.64 -18.02 -16.06
N ALA A 128 41.11 -17.63 -17.22
CA ALA A 128 41.69 -17.98 -18.52
C ALA A 128 43.14 -17.47 -18.64
N ARG A 129 43.41 -16.21 -18.27
CA ARG A 129 44.78 -15.65 -18.25
C ARG A 129 45.70 -16.38 -17.28
N GLN A 130 45.21 -16.84 -16.14
CA GLN A 130 46.00 -17.65 -15.21
C GLN A 130 46.32 -19.02 -15.81
N LEU A 131 45.35 -19.69 -16.42
CA LEU A 131 45.56 -20.95 -17.12
C LEU A 131 46.55 -20.83 -18.26
N GLU A 132 46.44 -19.80 -19.10
CA GLU A 132 47.39 -19.52 -20.18
C GLU A 132 48.82 -19.35 -19.65
N ARG A 133 49.00 -18.60 -18.56
CA ARG A 133 50.30 -18.46 -17.90
C ARG A 133 50.84 -19.79 -17.41
N LEU A 134 50.03 -20.61 -16.75
CA LEU A 134 50.44 -21.93 -16.27
C LEU A 134 50.79 -22.88 -17.44
N VAL A 135 50.04 -22.84 -18.53
CA VAL A 135 50.34 -23.62 -19.73
C VAL A 135 51.66 -23.19 -20.36
N CYS A 136 51.95 -21.89 -20.42
CA CYS A 136 53.22 -21.36 -20.91
C CYS A 136 54.39 -21.84 -20.06
N LEU A 137 54.29 -21.68 -18.73
CA LEU A 137 55.31 -22.16 -17.78
C LEU A 137 55.54 -23.67 -17.91
N ARG A 138 54.46 -24.45 -18.01
CA ARG A 138 54.55 -25.90 -18.24
C ARG A 138 55.32 -26.22 -19.51
N ARG A 139 55.02 -25.51 -20.62
CA ARG A 139 55.72 -25.71 -21.90
C ARG A 139 57.21 -25.36 -21.80
N GLN A 140 57.55 -24.28 -21.11
CA GLN A 140 58.94 -23.88 -20.87
C GLN A 140 59.70 -24.94 -20.08
N ALA A 141 59.15 -25.40 -18.95
CA ALA A 141 59.78 -26.45 -18.15
C ALA A 141 59.99 -27.77 -18.93
N VAL A 142 59.02 -28.16 -19.78
CA VAL A 142 59.16 -29.34 -20.65
C VAL A 142 60.25 -29.13 -21.72
N ALA A 143 60.39 -27.93 -22.28
CA ALA A 143 61.45 -27.63 -23.23
C ALA A 143 62.84 -27.64 -22.57
N GLU A 144 62.98 -27.02 -21.40
CA GLU A 144 64.22 -26.99 -20.62
C GLU A 144 64.67 -28.40 -20.23
N THR A 145 63.76 -29.22 -19.70
CA THR A 145 64.07 -30.63 -19.38
C THR A 145 64.48 -31.43 -20.60
N ARG A 146 63.81 -31.25 -21.75
CA ARG A 146 64.20 -31.89 -23.01
C ARG A 146 65.60 -31.46 -23.47
N GLU A 147 65.93 -30.18 -23.31
CA GLU A 147 67.26 -29.66 -23.65
C GLU A 147 68.35 -30.24 -22.75
N LEU A 148 68.11 -30.30 -21.43
CA LEU A 148 69.03 -30.93 -20.48
C LEU A 148 69.26 -32.41 -20.78
N LEU A 149 68.19 -33.16 -21.09
CA LEU A 149 68.31 -34.58 -21.48
C LEU A 149 69.12 -34.75 -22.78
N SER A 150 68.92 -33.88 -23.77
CA SER A 150 69.71 -33.86 -25.00
C SER A 150 71.20 -33.63 -24.72
N LYS A 151 71.53 -32.65 -23.89
CA LYS A 151 72.92 -32.36 -23.46
C LYS A 151 73.55 -33.56 -22.76
N LEU A 152 72.81 -34.21 -21.85
CA LEU A 152 73.29 -35.43 -21.16
C LEU A 152 73.53 -36.58 -22.14
N GLY A 153 72.64 -36.78 -23.12
CA GLY A 153 72.82 -37.77 -24.19
C GLY A 153 74.11 -37.54 -24.97
N MET A 154 74.38 -36.29 -25.37
CA MET A 154 75.64 -35.95 -26.06
C MET A 154 76.88 -36.24 -25.20
N VAL A 155 76.82 -36.01 -23.89
CA VAL A 155 77.93 -36.32 -22.97
C VAL A 155 78.14 -37.83 -22.84
N LEU A 156 77.07 -38.61 -22.72
CA LEU A 156 77.16 -40.07 -22.65
C LEU A 156 77.74 -40.65 -23.95
N ASP A 157 77.27 -40.18 -25.11
CA ASP A 157 77.82 -40.56 -26.43
C ASP A 157 79.32 -40.21 -26.53
N ALA A 158 79.72 -39.06 -25.98
CA ALA A 158 81.13 -38.66 -25.93
C ALA A 158 81.95 -39.56 -24.99
N GLN A 159 81.43 -39.90 -23.80
CA GLN A 159 82.08 -40.83 -22.87
C GLN A 159 82.21 -42.24 -23.45
N GLU A 160 81.20 -42.73 -24.18
CA GLU A 160 81.25 -44.02 -24.87
C GLU A 160 82.31 -44.02 -25.98
N LYS A 161 82.43 -42.93 -26.75
CA LYS A 161 83.51 -42.76 -27.74
C LYS A 161 84.88 -42.72 -27.09
N ILE A 162 85.03 -42.01 -25.97
CA ILE A 162 86.29 -41.96 -25.21
C ILE A 162 86.63 -43.35 -24.67
N ALA A 163 85.67 -44.05 -24.07
CA ALA A 163 85.84 -45.43 -23.60
C ALA A 163 86.28 -46.34 -24.75
N ARG A 164 85.58 -46.36 -25.89
CA ARG A 164 85.95 -47.13 -27.10
C ARG A 164 87.32 -46.76 -27.70
N SER A 165 87.75 -45.51 -27.54
CA SER A 165 89.10 -45.07 -27.96
C SER A 165 90.19 -45.52 -26.98
N SER A 166 89.89 -45.54 -25.68
CA SER A 166 90.71 -46.10 -24.60
C SER A 166 90.85 -47.62 -24.79
N GLU A 167 89.72 -48.35 -24.80
CA GLU A 167 89.38 -49.32 -25.84
C GLU A 167 90.47 -49.83 -26.80
N ALA A 168 90.47 -49.18 -27.95
CA ALA A 168 91.39 -49.39 -29.04
C ALA A 168 92.85 -49.05 -28.67
N ALA A 169 93.10 -48.12 -27.75
CA ALA A 169 94.45 -47.73 -27.36
C ALA A 169 95.16 -48.80 -26.50
N TRP A 170 94.45 -49.51 -25.61
CA TRP A 170 95.02 -50.66 -24.89
C TRP A 170 95.15 -51.91 -25.74
N ALA A 171 94.37 -52.04 -26.82
CA ALA A 171 94.53 -53.11 -27.81
C ALA A 171 95.75 -52.92 -28.74
N VAL A 172 96.36 -51.72 -28.77
CA VAL A 172 97.38 -51.32 -29.76
C VAL A 172 98.78 -51.03 -29.16
N SER A 173 99.01 -51.27 -27.86
CA SER A 173 100.37 -51.13 -27.29
C SER A 173 101.10 -52.48 -27.12
N PRO A 174 102.02 -52.86 -28.03
CA PRO A 174 102.93 -53.99 -27.85
C PRO A 174 104.04 -53.61 -26.86
N GLY A 175 104.11 -54.33 -25.73
CA GLY A 175 105.24 -54.24 -24.81
C GLY A 175 106.48 -54.94 -25.37
N ALA A 176 107.47 -54.15 -25.79
CA ALA A 176 108.84 -54.60 -26.00
C ALA A 176 109.56 -54.77 -24.65
N CYS A 177 110.19 -55.92 -24.42
CA CYS A 177 111.25 -56.07 -23.41
C CYS A 177 112.60 -55.74 -24.06
N PRO A 178 113.44 -54.88 -23.47
CA PRO A 178 114.79 -54.65 -23.96
C PRO A 178 115.76 -55.71 -23.40
N ASP A 179 116.60 -56.23 -24.29
CA ASP A 179 117.76 -57.10 -24.03
C ASP A 179 118.87 -56.29 -23.31
N PRO A 180 119.60 -56.86 -22.33
CA PRO A 180 120.95 -57.33 -22.69
C PRO A 180 121.53 -58.47 -21.80
N ALA A 181 122.14 -59.50 -22.41
CA ALA A 181 123.45 -60.09 -22.01
C ALA A 181 123.84 -61.26 -22.95
N LYS A 182 124.80 -61.07 -23.89
CA LYS A 182 126.29 -61.26 -23.79
C LYS A 182 126.75 -62.73 -23.98
N PRO A 183 128.04 -63.00 -24.30
CA PRO A 183 128.75 -62.79 -25.56
C PRO A 183 129.33 -64.11 -26.13
N SER A 184 129.63 -64.15 -27.44
CA SER A 184 130.62 -64.97 -28.20
C SER A 184 130.08 -65.21 -29.61
#